data_AF-A0A7K0DT45-F1
#
_entry.id   AF-A0A7K0DT45-F1
#
_cell.length_a   1.000
_cell.length_b   1.000
_cell.length_c   1.000
_cell.angle_alpha   90.00
_cell.angle_beta   90.00
_cell.angle_gamma   90.00
#
_symmetry.space_group_name_H-M   'P 1'
#
loop_
_entity.id
_entity.type
_entity.pdbx_description
1 polymer ?
#
loop_
_entity_poly.entity_id
_entity_poly.type
_entity_poly.pdbx_seq_one_letter_code
_entity_poly.pdbx_strand_id
1 'polypeptide(L)'
;MRAHPRHTPDDTSASASETAPPVSTTPTGSAAQRTAETAPTTAQRTPPDTARATPRPADSAGRAASTPPANELGDFLRTRRAALSPADVGLTTWGTRRVPGLRREELAQLAGISINYYIRLEQGQSANAGDSVIESLSRALRLADDERAHLYALARPAAARRPRPARPETPSSGAVRLLESMPDVPGLLLGRRNDILAWNELGHALLAGHLDFAAPTDPVHRPNQMRLLFLDPHTRELYRRWSDEAALAVASLRYTAADYPDDRSLAELIGDLSIKSPEFATLWARHDVRLCSRGSKLLHHPEIGDVELHYEAMQLPDTQGQRLFTYTVTADSPDEDALALLRRR
;
A
#
# COMPACT_ATOMS: atom_id res chain seq x y z
N MET A 1 19.04 -60.04 -4.81
CA MET A 1 20.18 -60.52 -5.64
C MET A 1 20.38 -59.49 -6.74
N ARG A 2 21.42 -58.64 -6.68
CA ARG A 2 22.77 -58.81 -7.31
C ARG A 2 22.63 -59.07 -8.83
N ALA A 3 23.28 -58.37 -9.76
CA ALA A 3 24.53 -57.61 -9.72
C ALA A 3 24.68 -56.63 -10.91
N HIS A 4 25.58 -55.65 -10.73
CA HIS A 4 26.28 -54.87 -11.77
C HIS A 4 27.20 -55.74 -12.65
N PRO A 5 27.70 -55.16 -13.76
CA PRO A 5 29.11 -54.71 -13.86
C PRO A 5 29.20 -53.30 -14.53
N ARG A 6 29.97 -52.25 -14.13
CA ARG A 6 31.44 -51.96 -14.00
C ARG A 6 32.28 -52.54 -15.16
N HIS A 7 33.20 -51.88 -15.87
CA HIS A 7 34.11 -50.73 -15.63
C HIS A 7 34.77 -50.39 -17.01
N THR A 8 34.81 -49.14 -17.52
CA THR A 8 35.97 -48.18 -17.63
C THR A 8 37.11 -48.57 -18.61
N PRO A 9 38.15 -47.72 -18.82
CA PRO A 9 38.20 -46.42 -19.51
C PRO A 9 39.40 -46.35 -20.52
N ASP A 10 39.62 -45.22 -21.19
CA ASP A 10 40.94 -44.63 -21.55
C ASP A 10 40.65 -43.37 -22.42
N ASP A 11 41.03 -42.14 -22.11
CA ASP A 11 42.29 -41.51 -21.65
C ASP A 11 43.16 -41.03 -22.83
N THR A 12 43.92 -39.95 -22.58
CA THR A 12 44.89 -39.22 -23.44
C THR A 12 44.39 -37.85 -23.96
N SER A 13 44.61 -36.73 -23.25
CA SER A 13 45.88 -35.98 -23.00
C SER A 13 46.30 -35.13 -24.22
N ALA A 14 46.28 -33.80 -24.14
CA ALA A 14 47.42 -32.89 -23.87
C ALA A 14 47.42 -31.84 -25.02
N SER A 15 47.92 -30.60 -24.97
CA SER A 15 48.69 -29.82 -24.00
C SER A 15 48.73 -28.36 -24.52
N ALA A 16 48.68 -27.41 -23.60
CA ALA A 16 49.67 -26.31 -23.41
C ALA A 16 49.98 -25.37 -24.60
N SER A 17 49.80 -24.06 -24.46
CA SER A 17 50.84 -23.06 -24.08
C SER A 17 50.47 -21.79 -24.90
N GLU A 18 50.70 -20.52 -24.55
CA GLU A 18 51.78 -19.88 -23.83
C GLU A 18 51.49 -18.35 -23.71
N THR A 19 52.08 -17.72 -22.68
CA THR A 19 52.78 -16.42 -22.73
C THR A 19 52.01 -15.08 -22.82
N ALA A 20 52.11 -14.34 -21.72
CA ALA A 20 52.17 -12.87 -21.62
C ALA A 20 53.60 -12.46 -21.18
N PRO A 21 53.94 -11.18 -20.95
CA PRO A 21 53.87 -9.92 -21.71
C PRO A 21 55.31 -9.35 -21.94
N PRO A 22 55.58 -8.04 -22.27
CA PRO A 22 55.74 -7.01 -21.21
C PRO A 22 55.54 -5.49 -21.58
N VAL A 23 55.21 -4.70 -20.54
CA VAL A 23 55.73 -3.39 -20.04
C VAL A 23 56.23 -2.26 -20.97
N SER A 24 55.83 -1.00 -20.62
CA SER A 24 56.56 0.31 -20.66
C SER A 24 55.68 1.42 -21.29
N THR A 25 55.60 2.70 -20.88
CA THR A 25 56.43 3.60 -20.06
C THR A 25 55.67 4.94 -19.87
N THR A 26 55.87 5.61 -18.73
CA THR A 26 55.58 7.05 -18.49
C THR A 26 56.70 7.93 -19.09
N PRO A 27 56.45 9.23 -19.35
CA PRO A 27 57.08 10.32 -18.56
C PRO A 27 56.08 11.47 -18.26
N THR A 28 56.04 12.11 -17.08
CA THR A 28 56.94 13.06 -16.38
C THR A 28 56.96 14.50 -16.93
N GLY A 29 56.62 15.48 -16.06
CA GLY A 29 57.09 16.89 -16.09
C GLY A 29 55.98 17.94 -15.86
N SER A 30 55.75 18.48 -14.64
CA SER A 30 56.46 19.63 -13.99
C SER A 30 55.95 21.00 -14.50
N ALA A 31 55.69 22.10 -13.77
CA ALA A 31 55.88 22.55 -12.39
C ALA A 31 55.02 23.85 -12.19
N ALA A 32 54.44 24.10 -11.00
CA ALA A 32 54.79 25.16 -10.02
C ALA A 32 54.61 26.63 -10.49
N GLN A 33 54.01 27.57 -9.75
CA GLN A 33 54.46 28.20 -8.49
C GLN A 33 53.37 29.21 -8.02
N ARG A 34 52.99 29.26 -6.72
CA ARG A 34 53.37 30.28 -5.68
C ARG A 34 52.89 31.71 -5.99
N THR A 35 52.38 32.55 -5.08
CA THR A 35 52.67 32.86 -3.66
C THR A 35 51.58 33.86 -3.18
N ALA A 36 50.99 33.71 -1.98
CA ALA A 36 51.34 34.37 -0.70
C ALA A 36 50.74 35.79 -0.55
N GLU A 37 49.94 36.03 0.50
CA GLU A 37 50.28 36.79 1.74
C GLU A 37 49.55 38.16 1.68
N THR A 38 49.00 38.82 2.71
CA THR A 38 49.26 38.89 4.16
C THR A 38 48.06 39.63 4.83
N ALA A 39 47.74 39.32 6.08
CA ALA A 39 47.02 40.24 7.01
C ALA A 39 48.02 41.28 7.58
N PRO A 40 47.61 42.40 8.23
CA PRO A 40 47.37 42.41 9.71
C PRO A 40 46.36 43.53 10.19
N THR A 41 45.54 43.37 11.26
CA THR A 41 45.76 43.68 12.72
C THR A 41 45.29 45.08 13.23
N THR A 42 44.39 45.06 14.24
CA THR A 42 44.18 46.02 15.38
C THR A 42 43.48 47.37 15.06
N ALA A 43 42.54 47.97 15.81
CA ALA A 43 42.29 48.04 17.26
C ALA A 43 40.83 48.45 17.64
N GLN A 44 40.57 48.36 18.94
CA GLN A 44 39.36 48.61 19.75
C GLN A 44 38.67 49.98 19.63
N ARG A 45 37.35 50.03 19.91
CA ARG A 45 36.68 50.98 20.84
C ARG A 45 35.18 50.67 21.00
N THR A 46 34.67 50.81 22.21
CA THR A 46 33.26 50.66 22.66
C THR A 46 32.95 51.86 23.59
N PRO A 47 31.70 52.17 23.99
CA PRO A 47 30.43 52.44 23.28
C PRO A 47 29.94 53.91 23.56
N PRO A 48 28.65 54.31 23.37
CA PRO A 48 27.58 53.97 24.33
C PRO A 48 26.19 53.66 23.72
N ASP A 49 25.48 52.80 24.46
CA ASP A 49 24.06 52.83 24.86
C ASP A 49 22.99 53.47 23.93
N THR A 50 22.08 52.65 23.40
CA THR A 50 20.71 53.08 23.11
C THR A 50 19.72 51.92 23.16
N ALA A 51 18.78 52.02 24.10
CA ALA A 51 17.39 51.58 24.06
C ALA A 51 17.05 50.11 23.71
N ARG A 52 16.74 49.40 24.79
CA ARG A 52 15.91 48.19 24.92
C ARG A 52 14.62 48.28 24.08
N ALA A 53 14.57 47.55 22.95
CA ALA A 53 13.33 47.29 22.20
C ALA A 53 12.87 45.84 22.48
N THR A 54 11.74 45.72 23.15
CA THR A 54 10.95 44.49 23.33
C THR A 54 10.52 43.89 21.99
N PRO A 55 10.73 42.60 21.71
CA PRO A 55 10.11 41.96 20.56
C PRO A 55 8.64 41.67 20.87
N ARG A 56 7.75 42.29 20.09
CA ARG A 56 6.32 42.01 20.04
C ARG A 56 6.12 40.57 19.52
N PRO A 57 5.26 39.73 20.12
CA PRO A 57 5.03 38.39 19.59
C PRO A 57 4.33 38.51 18.23
N ALA A 58 4.96 37.92 17.21
CA ALA A 58 4.37 37.76 15.90
C ALA A 58 3.16 36.82 16.00
N ASP A 59 2.15 37.16 15.21
CA ASP A 59 0.86 36.50 15.11
C ASP A 59 0.97 34.98 15.10
N SER A 60 0.24 34.36 16.01
CA SER A 60 -0.06 32.93 16.02
C SER A 60 -1.03 32.64 14.87
N ALA A 61 -0.48 32.60 13.65
CA ALA A 61 -1.16 32.06 12.50
C ALA A 61 -1.61 30.63 12.81
N GLY A 62 -2.91 30.38 12.56
CA GLY A 62 -3.66 29.21 12.95
C GLY A 62 -2.88 27.92 12.76
N ARG A 63 -2.59 27.27 13.88
CA ARG A 63 -2.30 25.85 13.93
C ARG A 63 -3.57 25.17 13.41
N ALA A 64 -3.58 24.83 12.12
CA ALA A 64 -4.56 23.92 11.56
C ALA A 64 -4.64 22.75 12.53
N ALA A 65 -5.82 22.56 13.13
CA ALA A 65 -6.06 21.51 14.08
C ALA A 65 -5.70 20.20 13.39
N SER A 66 -4.53 19.66 13.71
CA SER A 66 -4.20 18.28 13.46
C SER A 66 -5.27 17.48 14.16
N THR A 67 -6.19 16.92 13.39
CA THR A 67 -7.19 15.96 13.85
C THR A 67 -6.47 15.01 14.81
N PRO A 68 -6.92 14.85 16.07
CA PRO A 68 -6.32 13.88 16.97
C PRO A 68 -6.32 12.52 16.25
N PRO A 69 -5.28 11.67 16.42
CA PRO A 69 -5.25 10.39 15.74
C PRO A 69 -6.58 9.70 15.99
N ALA A 70 -7.34 9.48 14.90
CA ALA A 70 -8.60 8.80 14.98
C ALA A 70 -8.35 7.47 15.69
N ASN A 71 -9.18 7.12 16.66
CA ASN A 71 -9.05 5.84 17.34
C ASN A 71 -9.50 4.72 16.42
N GLU A 72 -8.70 4.40 15.40
CA GLU A 72 -9.03 3.43 14.35
C GLU A 72 -9.36 2.06 14.94
N LEU A 73 -8.62 1.64 15.98
CA LEU A 73 -8.91 0.42 16.73
C LEU A 73 -10.31 0.45 17.33
N GLY A 74 -10.68 1.53 18.03
CA GLY A 74 -12.00 1.61 18.64
C GLY A 74 -13.13 1.77 17.63
N ASP A 75 -12.91 2.46 16.52
CA ASP A 75 -13.90 2.59 15.45
C ASP A 75 -14.13 1.25 14.73
N PHE A 76 -13.05 0.49 14.49
CA PHE A 76 -13.12 -0.87 13.97
C PHE A 76 -13.90 -1.79 14.93
N LEU A 77 -13.55 -1.81 16.22
CA LEU A 77 -14.23 -2.61 17.23
C LEU A 77 -15.72 -2.25 17.34
N ARG A 78 -16.05 -0.95 17.31
CA ARG A 78 -17.43 -0.47 17.38
C ARG A 78 -18.25 -0.94 16.19
N THR A 79 -17.66 -0.88 14.99
CA THR A 79 -18.32 -1.28 13.75
C THR A 79 -18.56 -2.78 13.70
N ARG A 80 -17.53 -3.61 13.99
CA ARG A 80 -17.68 -5.07 14.03
C ARG A 80 -18.70 -5.51 15.10
N ARG A 81 -18.70 -4.86 16.27
CA ARG A 81 -19.70 -5.12 17.33
C ARG A 81 -21.13 -4.76 16.89
N ALA A 82 -21.30 -3.65 16.17
CA ALA A 82 -22.61 -3.22 15.69
C ALA A 82 -23.17 -4.12 14.58
N ALA A 83 -22.29 -4.76 13.80
CA ALA A 83 -22.67 -5.67 12.71
C ALA A 83 -23.15 -7.04 13.19
N LEU A 84 -22.67 -7.52 14.35
CA LEU A 84 -23.00 -8.86 14.86
C LEU A 84 -24.29 -8.86 15.68
N SER A 85 -25.24 -9.74 15.34
CA SER A 85 -26.46 -9.88 16.14
C SER A 85 -26.22 -10.81 17.34
N PRO A 86 -26.99 -10.67 18.43
CA PRO A 86 -26.92 -11.60 19.57
C PRO A 86 -27.15 -13.06 19.17
N ALA A 87 -28.04 -13.31 18.20
CA ALA A 87 -28.34 -14.65 17.73
C ALA A 87 -27.12 -15.31 17.05
N ASP A 88 -26.31 -14.53 16.33
CA ASP A 88 -25.10 -15.02 15.64
C ASP A 88 -24.03 -15.55 16.60
N VAL A 89 -24.13 -15.20 17.88
CA VAL A 89 -23.21 -15.62 18.96
C VAL A 89 -23.91 -16.47 20.01
N GLY A 90 -25.11 -16.98 19.71
CA GLY A 90 -25.86 -17.87 20.59
C GLY A 90 -26.47 -17.20 21.82
N LEU A 91 -26.58 -15.87 21.83
CA LEU A 91 -27.24 -15.13 22.91
C LEU A 91 -28.73 -14.99 22.64
N THR A 92 -29.55 -15.47 23.57
CA THR A 92 -31.00 -15.22 23.56
C THR A 92 -31.31 -13.82 24.09
N THR A 93 -32.03 -13.02 23.30
CA THR A 93 -32.48 -11.70 23.72
C THR A 93 -33.87 -11.73 24.31
N TRP A 94 -34.06 -11.02 25.43
CA TRP A 94 -35.35 -10.86 26.08
C TRP A 94 -35.75 -9.37 26.12
N GLY A 95 -36.97 -9.04 25.68
CA GLY A 95 -37.55 -7.69 25.72
C GLY A 95 -37.19 -6.75 24.55
N THR A 96 -37.56 -5.47 24.67
CA THR A 96 -37.31 -4.43 23.65
C THR A 96 -35.86 -3.94 23.68
N ARG A 97 -35.17 -4.01 22.54
CA ARG A 97 -33.74 -3.70 22.39
C ARG A 97 -33.55 -2.38 21.65
N ARG A 98 -32.71 -1.49 22.18
CA ARG A 98 -32.39 -0.19 21.55
C ARG A 98 -31.39 -0.26 20.40
N VAL A 99 -30.47 -1.23 20.42
CA VAL A 99 -29.41 -1.40 19.39
C VAL A 99 -29.50 -2.79 18.77
N PRO A 100 -29.51 -2.93 17.43
CA PRO A 100 -29.64 -4.22 16.77
C PRO A 100 -28.42 -5.13 17.02
N GLY A 101 -27.21 -4.58 17.00
CA GLY A 101 -25.96 -5.32 17.24
C GLY A 101 -25.65 -5.58 18.72
N LEU A 102 -24.50 -6.21 18.99
CA LEU A 102 -24.04 -6.53 20.35
C LEU A 102 -23.84 -5.29 21.23
N ARG A 103 -24.19 -5.42 22.51
CA ARG A 103 -23.88 -4.44 23.56
C ARG A 103 -22.43 -4.61 24.00
N ARG A 104 -21.89 -3.58 24.68
CA ARG A 104 -20.52 -3.62 25.21
C ARG A 104 -20.37 -4.70 26.28
N GLU A 105 -21.37 -4.82 27.14
CA GLU A 105 -21.48 -5.83 28.19
C GLU A 105 -21.42 -7.24 27.60
N GLU A 106 -22.21 -7.50 26.55
CA GLU A 106 -22.32 -8.82 25.90
C GLU A 106 -21.00 -9.21 25.25
N LEU A 107 -20.36 -8.29 24.50
CA LEU A 107 -19.08 -8.58 23.88
C LEU A 107 -17.97 -8.79 24.92
N ALA A 108 -17.92 -7.97 25.97
CA ALA A 108 -16.95 -8.12 27.05
C ALA A 108 -17.08 -9.48 27.74
N GLN A 109 -18.32 -9.93 27.97
CA GLN A 109 -18.62 -11.26 28.50
C GLN A 109 -18.13 -12.37 27.55
N LEU A 110 -18.47 -12.29 26.26
CA LEU A 110 -18.05 -13.29 25.26
C LEU A 110 -16.52 -13.37 25.11
N ALA A 111 -15.84 -12.23 25.18
CA ALA A 111 -14.38 -12.15 25.10
C ALA A 111 -13.68 -12.45 26.44
N GLY A 112 -14.40 -12.65 27.54
CA GLY A 112 -13.82 -12.93 28.85
C GLY A 112 -13.00 -11.76 29.43
N ILE A 113 -13.37 -10.51 29.09
CA ILE A 113 -12.69 -9.29 29.55
C ILE A 113 -13.64 -8.40 30.34
N SER A 114 -13.09 -7.46 31.12
CA SER A 114 -13.94 -6.50 31.83
C SER A 114 -14.53 -5.47 30.87
N ILE A 115 -15.78 -5.08 31.11
CA ILE A 115 -16.45 -4.04 30.32
C ILE A 115 -15.68 -2.71 30.32
N ASN A 116 -15.13 -2.32 31.48
CA ASN A 116 -14.33 -1.10 31.60
C ASN A 116 -13.06 -1.18 30.73
N TYR A 117 -12.45 -2.36 30.63
CA TYR A 117 -11.32 -2.56 29.73
C TYR A 117 -11.74 -2.41 28.26
N TYR A 118 -12.86 -3.01 27.86
CA TYR A 118 -13.39 -2.87 26.50
C TYR A 118 -13.76 -1.41 26.15
N ILE A 119 -14.39 -0.67 27.07
CA ILE A 119 -14.70 0.76 26.87
C ILE A 119 -13.43 1.56 26.62
N ARG A 120 -12.36 1.32 27.38
CA ARG A 120 -11.07 2.03 27.17
C ARG A 120 -10.45 1.69 25.82
N LEU A 121 -10.60 0.46 25.32
CA LEU A 121 -10.17 0.10 23.96
C LEU A 121 -10.98 0.86 22.90
N GLU A 122 -12.31 0.87 23.02
CA GLU A 122 -13.17 1.65 22.10
C GLU A 122 -12.92 3.16 22.14
N GLN A 123 -12.33 3.69 23.22
CA GLN A 123 -11.98 5.10 23.41
C GLN A 123 -10.51 5.42 23.09
N GLY A 124 -9.67 4.41 22.82
CA GLY A 124 -8.26 4.61 22.47
C GLY A 124 -7.38 4.93 23.68
N GLN A 125 -7.89 4.65 24.88
CA GLN A 125 -7.24 4.93 26.17
C GLN A 125 -6.46 3.73 26.71
N SER A 126 -6.34 2.65 25.94
CA SER A 126 -5.55 1.47 26.30
C SER A 126 -4.60 1.15 25.16
N ALA A 127 -3.39 1.69 25.25
CA ALA A 127 -2.30 1.31 24.38
C ALA A 127 -1.84 -0.12 24.75
N ASN A 128 -1.69 -0.99 23.75
CA ASN A 128 -1.15 -2.35 23.85
C ASN A 128 -2.06 -3.36 24.58
N ALA A 129 -3.17 -3.73 23.94
CA ALA A 129 -3.88 -4.94 24.33
C ALA A 129 -2.98 -6.17 24.12
N GLY A 130 -2.88 -7.05 25.12
CA GLY A 130 -2.11 -8.29 24.99
C GLY A 130 -2.72 -9.24 23.95
N ASP A 131 -1.92 -10.13 23.39
CA ASP A 131 -2.34 -11.04 22.31
C ASP A 131 -3.53 -11.92 22.70
N SER A 132 -3.60 -12.31 23.97
CA SER A 132 -4.72 -13.09 24.51
C SER A 132 -6.05 -12.31 24.45
N VAL A 133 -6.00 -10.99 24.66
CA VAL A 133 -7.18 -10.12 24.56
C VAL A 133 -7.58 -9.97 23.09
N ILE A 134 -6.62 -9.70 22.20
CA ILE A 134 -6.89 -9.55 20.77
C ILE A 134 -7.44 -10.83 20.16
N GLU A 135 -6.89 -11.99 20.53
CA GLU A 135 -7.41 -13.29 20.09
C GLU A 135 -8.83 -13.53 20.63
N SER A 136 -9.09 -13.18 21.89
CA SER A 136 -10.42 -13.35 22.48
C SER A 136 -11.46 -12.42 21.84
N LEU A 137 -11.09 -11.18 21.51
CA LEU A 137 -11.93 -10.25 20.76
C LEU A 137 -12.17 -10.75 19.33
N SER A 138 -11.14 -11.27 18.66
CA SER A 138 -11.25 -11.82 17.29
C SER A 138 -12.26 -12.97 17.25
N ARG A 139 -12.17 -13.91 18.20
CA ARG A 139 -13.12 -15.02 18.33
C ARG A 139 -14.53 -14.57 18.67
N ALA A 140 -14.68 -13.66 19.65
CA ALA A 140 -15.98 -13.17 20.09
C ALA A 140 -16.72 -12.38 19.00
N LEU A 141 -15.98 -11.64 18.17
CA LEU A 141 -16.51 -10.90 17.02
C LEU A 141 -16.66 -11.75 15.75
N ARG A 142 -16.25 -13.03 15.78
CA ARG A 142 -16.25 -13.94 14.62
C ARG A 142 -15.56 -13.34 13.39
N LEU A 143 -14.43 -12.66 13.61
CA LEU A 143 -13.70 -11.98 12.55
C LEU A 143 -13.18 -12.97 11.50
N ALA A 144 -13.28 -12.58 10.23
CA ALA A 144 -12.58 -13.26 9.14
C ALA A 144 -11.06 -13.10 9.28
N ASP A 145 -10.28 -13.90 8.54
CA ASP A 145 -8.82 -13.90 8.66
C ASP A 145 -8.19 -12.51 8.38
N ASP A 146 -8.67 -11.79 7.36
CA ASP A 146 -8.20 -10.44 7.02
C ASP A 146 -8.53 -9.43 8.13
N GLU A 147 -9.75 -9.51 8.68
CA GLU A 147 -10.20 -8.65 9.78
C GLU A 147 -9.42 -8.92 11.07
N ARG A 148 -9.10 -10.19 11.34
CA ARG A 148 -8.24 -10.60 12.45
C ARG A 148 -6.84 -10.03 12.27
N ALA A 149 -6.21 -10.23 11.11
CA ALA A 149 -4.88 -9.69 10.82
C ALA A 149 -4.84 -8.17 10.99
N HIS A 150 -5.87 -7.47 10.51
CA HIS A 150 -6.02 -6.03 10.68
C HIS A 150 -6.20 -5.62 12.15
N LEU A 151 -6.99 -6.35 12.94
CA LEU A 151 -7.12 -6.08 14.38
C LEU A 151 -5.76 -6.18 15.09
N TYR A 152 -4.94 -7.18 14.75
CA TYR A 152 -3.59 -7.31 15.27
C TYR A 152 -2.70 -6.12 14.88
N ALA A 153 -2.77 -5.66 13.62
CA ALA A 153 -2.04 -4.49 13.15
C ALA A 153 -2.43 -3.22 13.92
N LEU A 154 -3.74 -2.97 14.09
CA LEU A 154 -4.26 -1.83 14.84
C LEU A 154 -3.92 -1.88 16.33
N ALA A 155 -3.85 -3.07 16.93
CA ALA A 155 -3.51 -3.26 18.34
C ALA A 155 -2.01 -3.10 18.64
N ARG A 156 -1.17 -3.25 17.61
CA ARG A 156 0.29 -3.18 17.69
C ARG A 156 0.84 -2.18 16.67
N PRO A 157 0.53 -0.88 16.81
CA PRO A 157 1.13 0.11 15.93
C PRO A 157 2.66 0.00 16.06
N ALA A 158 3.33 -0.27 14.94
CA ALA A 158 4.79 -0.31 14.90
C ALA A 158 5.32 0.98 15.52
N ALA A 159 6.41 0.89 16.31
CA ALA A 159 6.98 2.05 16.98
C ALA A 159 7.17 3.19 15.96
N ALA A 160 6.45 4.29 16.19
CA ALA A 160 6.37 5.42 15.27
C ALA A 160 7.77 5.82 14.81
N ARG A 161 8.09 5.52 13.55
CA ARG A 161 9.33 5.99 12.95
C ARG A 161 9.10 7.45 12.61
N ARG A 162 10.06 8.31 12.96
CA ARG A 162 10.00 9.75 12.63
C ARG A 162 9.48 9.94 11.20
N PRO A 163 8.42 10.75 10.99
CA PRO A 163 7.87 11.00 9.68
C PRO A 163 8.99 11.45 8.75
N ARG A 164 9.34 10.62 7.77
CA ARG A 164 10.24 11.02 6.69
C ARG A 164 9.39 11.65 5.59
N PRO A 165 9.89 12.70 4.91
CA PRO A 165 9.21 13.21 3.74
C PRO A 165 8.96 12.06 2.76
N ALA A 166 7.71 11.97 2.30
CA ALA A 166 7.28 10.96 1.34
C ALA A 166 8.09 11.11 0.06
N ARG A 167 9.05 10.21 -0.17
CA ARG A 167 9.67 10.09 -1.49
C ARG A 167 8.67 9.42 -2.42
N PRO A 168 8.59 9.84 -3.70
CA PRO A 168 7.79 9.12 -4.68
C PRO A 168 8.22 7.65 -4.74
N GLU A 169 7.24 6.75 -4.84
CA GLU A 169 7.51 5.32 -4.97
C GLU A 169 8.21 5.06 -6.31
N THR A 170 9.33 4.33 -6.28
CA THR A 170 10.08 3.99 -7.50
C THR A 170 9.78 2.54 -7.87
N PRO A 171 9.40 2.23 -9.12
CA PRO A 171 9.12 0.87 -9.52
C PRO A 171 10.36 -0.03 -9.34
N SER A 172 10.14 -1.25 -8.83
CA SER A 172 11.18 -2.27 -8.81
C SER A 172 11.57 -2.63 -10.25
N SER A 173 12.86 -2.51 -10.58
CA SER A 173 13.34 -2.83 -11.93
C SER A 173 13.11 -4.30 -12.30
N GLY A 174 13.16 -5.21 -11.33
CA GLY A 174 12.83 -6.62 -11.53
C GLY A 174 11.34 -6.83 -11.82
N ALA A 175 10.47 -6.06 -11.17
CA ALA A 175 9.03 -6.13 -11.40
C ALA A 175 8.63 -5.55 -12.77
N VAL A 176 9.30 -4.47 -13.21
CA VAL A 176 9.10 -3.91 -14.56
C VAL A 176 9.52 -4.93 -15.63
N ARG A 177 10.72 -5.54 -15.50
CA ARG A 177 11.15 -6.60 -16.43
C ARG A 177 10.20 -7.80 -16.43
N LEU A 178 9.65 -8.14 -15.26
CA LEU A 178 8.66 -9.21 -15.15
C LEU A 178 7.37 -8.85 -15.90
N LEU A 179 6.85 -7.63 -15.74
CA LEU A 179 5.71 -7.12 -16.51
C LEU A 179 5.96 -7.16 -18.03
N GLU A 180 7.16 -6.77 -18.47
CA GLU A 180 7.56 -6.82 -19.89
C GLU A 180 7.64 -8.26 -20.42
N SER A 181 7.94 -9.24 -19.55
CA SER A 181 8.02 -10.67 -19.94
C SER A 181 6.66 -11.36 -20.09
N MET A 182 5.55 -10.68 -19.74
CA MET A 182 4.18 -11.22 -19.81
C MET A 182 3.30 -10.44 -20.80
N PRO A 183 3.62 -10.39 -22.10
CA PRO A 183 2.86 -9.59 -23.08
C PRO A 183 1.42 -10.07 -23.28
N ASP A 184 1.13 -11.32 -22.90
CA ASP A 184 -0.16 -11.98 -23.04
C ASP A 184 -1.06 -11.90 -21.80
N VAL A 185 -0.54 -11.34 -20.71
CA VAL A 185 -1.26 -11.25 -19.44
C VAL A 185 -1.34 -9.78 -19.03
N PRO A 186 -2.53 -9.15 -19.02
CA PRO A 186 -2.67 -7.77 -18.59
C PRO A 186 -2.12 -7.59 -17.18
N GLY A 187 -1.18 -6.67 -17.02
CA GLY A 187 -0.43 -6.53 -15.79
C GLY A 187 -0.19 -5.07 -15.40
N LEU A 188 -0.29 -4.78 -14.10
CA LEU A 188 0.16 -3.51 -13.52
C LEU A 188 0.96 -3.70 -12.23
N LEU A 189 1.90 -2.80 -12.02
CA LEU A 189 2.68 -2.66 -10.81
C LEU A 189 2.12 -1.49 -10.00
N LEU A 190 1.55 -1.78 -8.84
CA LEU A 190 1.02 -0.80 -7.92
C LEU A 190 1.99 -0.53 -6.78
N GLY A 191 2.09 0.73 -6.39
CA GLY A 191 2.68 1.14 -5.12
C GLY A 191 1.80 0.80 -3.93
N ARG A 192 2.32 1.01 -2.72
CA ARG A 192 1.55 0.84 -1.49
C ARG A 192 0.37 1.81 -1.41
N ARG A 193 0.47 2.98 -2.06
CA ARG A 193 -0.59 4.00 -2.13
C ARG A 193 -1.58 3.79 -3.26
N ASN A 194 -1.47 2.67 -3.99
CA ASN A 194 -2.21 2.38 -5.22
C ASN A 194 -1.88 3.32 -6.38
N ASP A 195 -0.73 4.00 -6.32
CA ASP A 195 -0.15 4.64 -7.50
C ASP A 195 0.23 3.57 -8.50
N ILE A 196 -0.11 3.79 -9.77
CA ILE A 196 0.32 2.92 -10.85
C ILE A 196 1.77 3.30 -11.18
N LEU A 197 2.69 2.38 -10.90
CA LEU A 197 4.13 2.57 -11.09
C LEU A 197 4.58 2.12 -12.49
N ALA A 198 3.90 1.11 -13.04
CA ALA A 198 4.07 0.62 -14.39
C ALA A 198 2.86 -0.25 -14.80
N TRP A 199 2.68 -0.45 -16.09
CA TRP A 199 1.79 -1.42 -16.70
C TRP A 199 2.46 -1.97 -17.95
N ASN A 200 2.09 -3.17 -18.38
CA ASN A 200 2.41 -3.62 -19.74
C ASN A 200 1.37 -3.08 -20.74
N GLU A 201 1.65 -3.21 -22.04
CA GLU A 201 0.78 -2.69 -23.10
C GLU A 201 -0.66 -3.20 -22.97
N LEU A 202 -0.83 -4.50 -22.73
CA LEU A 202 -2.15 -5.10 -22.60
C LEU A 202 -2.89 -4.65 -21.33
N GLY A 203 -2.18 -4.48 -20.21
CA GLY A 203 -2.74 -3.96 -18.96
C GLY A 203 -3.16 -2.49 -19.07
N HIS A 204 -2.38 -1.68 -19.78
CA HIS A 204 -2.74 -0.30 -20.12
C HIS A 204 -3.96 -0.25 -21.01
N ALA A 205 -3.95 -0.99 -22.13
CA ALA A 205 -5.06 -1.03 -23.07
C ALA A 205 -6.37 -1.44 -22.36
N LEU A 206 -6.31 -2.44 -21.48
CA LEU A 206 -7.47 -2.99 -20.78
C LEU A 206 -8.11 -2.03 -19.77
N LEU A 207 -7.30 -1.26 -19.04
CA LEU A 207 -7.77 -0.51 -17.85
C LEU A 207 -7.68 1.01 -17.99
N ALA A 208 -6.83 1.50 -18.89
CA ALA A 208 -6.41 2.89 -18.92
C ALA A 208 -6.09 3.38 -20.34
N GLY A 209 -6.68 2.78 -21.39
CA GLY A 209 -6.41 3.15 -22.78
C GLY A 209 -6.72 4.61 -23.14
N HIS A 210 -7.47 5.32 -22.30
CA HIS A 210 -7.73 6.77 -22.41
C HIS A 210 -6.59 7.66 -21.86
N LEU A 211 -5.60 7.07 -21.19
CA LEU A 211 -4.43 7.76 -20.64
C LEU A 211 -3.20 7.53 -21.52
N ASP A 212 -2.23 8.43 -21.43
CA ASP A 212 -0.90 8.21 -22.02
C ASP A 212 -0.25 6.96 -21.39
N PHE A 213 0.28 6.06 -22.22
CA PHE A 213 1.01 4.88 -21.76
C PHE A 213 2.18 5.24 -20.84
N ALA A 214 2.85 6.38 -21.07
CA ALA A 214 3.95 6.87 -20.26
C ALA A 214 3.51 7.58 -18.97
N ALA A 215 2.20 7.73 -18.70
CA ALA A 215 1.70 8.45 -17.52
C ALA A 215 2.31 7.99 -16.17
N PRO A 216 2.62 6.70 -15.92
CA PRO A 216 3.30 6.26 -14.70
C PRO A 216 4.69 6.86 -14.48
N THR A 217 5.36 7.31 -15.56
CA THR A 217 6.71 7.86 -15.51
C THR A 217 6.79 9.21 -14.81
N ASP A 218 5.68 9.95 -14.73
CA ASP A 218 5.56 11.20 -13.97
C ASP A 218 5.26 10.90 -12.49
N PRO A 219 6.20 11.10 -11.55
CA PRO A 219 5.96 10.78 -10.15
C PRO A 219 4.96 11.70 -9.44
N VAL A 220 4.67 12.87 -10.01
CA VAL A 220 3.76 13.87 -9.43
C VAL A 220 2.34 13.67 -9.92
N HIS A 221 2.18 13.35 -11.21
CA HIS A 221 0.88 13.24 -11.86
C HIS A 221 0.51 11.82 -12.29
N ARG A 222 1.28 10.80 -11.90
CA ARG A 222 0.97 9.42 -12.25
C ARG A 222 -0.46 9.03 -11.86
N PRO A 223 -1.09 8.14 -12.64
CA PRO A 223 -2.39 7.61 -12.33
C PRO A 223 -2.37 6.87 -10.98
N ASN A 224 -3.45 7.03 -10.21
CA ASN A 224 -3.68 6.29 -8.98
C ASN A 224 -4.96 5.48 -9.12
N GLN A 225 -4.91 4.18 -8.86
CA GLN A 225 -6.03 3.26 -9.09
C GLN A 225 -7.29 3.67 -8.32
N MET A 226 -7.14 4.17 -7.08
CA MET A 226 -8.29 4.64 -6.30
C MET A 226 -8.87 5.93 -6.87
N ARG A 227 -8.03 6.85 -7.34
CA ARG A 227 -8.51 8.08 -8.00
C ARG A 227 -9.22 7.75 -9.32
N LEU A 228 -8.69 6.82 -10.11
CA LEU A 228 -9.35 6.35 -11.32
C LEU A 228 -10.72 5.73 -10.99
N LEU A 229 -10.76 4.78 -10.06
CA LEU A 229 -12.01 4.09 -9.72
C LEU A 229 -13.12 5.02 -9.22
N PHE A 230 -12.79 6.07 -8.46
CA PHE A 230 -13.79 6.93 -7.83
C PHE A 230 -14.04 8.26 -8.55
N LEU A 231 -13.06 8.79 -9.28
CA LEU A 231 -13.09 10.16 -9.82
C LEU A 231 -12.99 10.22 -11.35
N ASP A 232 -12.59 9.14 -12.02
CA ASP A 232 -12.53 9.08 -13.48
C ASP A 232 -13.79 8.43 -14.07
N PRO A 233 -14.60 9.17 -14.86
CA PRO A 233 -15.81 8.63 -15.48
C PRO A 233 -15.53 7.44 -16.40
N HIS A 234 -14.42 7.46 -17.15
CA HIS A 234 -14.09 6.38 -18.08
C HIS A 234 -13.86 5.07 -17.34
N THR A 235 -13.06 5.10 -16.28
CA THR A 235 -12.83 3.95 -15.40
C THR A 235 -14.13 3.53 -14.73
N ARG A 236 -14.99 4.46 -14.30
CA ARG A 236 -16.28 4.10 -13.68
C ARG A 236 -17.18 3.32 -14.64
N GLU A 237 -17.28 3.75 -15.89
CA GLU A 237 -18.08 3.10 -16.95
C GLU A 237 -17.52 1.72 -17.34
N LEU A 238 -16.20 1.53 -17.21
CA LEU A 238 -15.55 0.25 -17.47
C LEU A 238 -16.03 -0.85 -16.52
N TYR A 239 -16.41 -0.57 -15.28
CA TYR A 239 -16.83 -1.59 -14.32
C TYR A 239 -18.34 -1.82 -14.31
N ARG A 240 -18.79 -3.00 -14.76
CA ARG A 240 -20.23 -3.37 -14.76
C ARG A 240 -20.83 -3.42 -13.36
N ARG A 241 -20.05 -3.94 -12.40
CA ARG A 241 -20.40 -3.98 -10.97
C ARG A 241 -19.54 -3.00 -10.18
N TRP A 242 -19.51 -1.73 -10.61
CA TRP A 242 -18.68 -0.70 -9.99
C TRP A 242 -18.85 -0.62 -8.47
N SER A 243 -20.07 -0.71 -7.94
CA SER A 243 -20.31 -0.62 -6.50
C SER A 243 -19.63 -1.74 -5.70
N ASP A 244 -19.56 -2.95 -6.25
CA ASP A 244 -18.90 -4.09 -5.59
C ASP A 244 -17.37 -3.91 -5.60
N GLU A 245 -16.82 -3.47 -6.74
CA GLU A 245 -15.40 -3.16 -6.87
C GLU A 245 -14.99 -2.01 -5.94
N ALA A 246 -15.79 -0.94 -5.90
CA ALA A 246 -15.56 0.22 -5.03
C ALA A 246 -15.52 -0.20 -3.55
N ALA A 247 -16.44 -1.04 -3.11
CA ALA A 247 -16.47 -1.56 -1.75
C ALA A 247 -15.21 -2.39 -1.43
N LEU A 248 -14.82 -3.28 -2.33
CA LEU A 248 -13.62 -4.11 -2.18
C LEU A 248 -12.33 -3.26 -2.16
N ALA A 249 -12.21 -2.29 -3.07
CA ALA A 249 -11.06 -1.40 -3.17
C ALA A 249 -10.90 -0.55 -1.91
N VAL A 250 -12.01 -0.03 -1.36
CA VAL A 250 -12.01 0.70 -0.08
C VAL A 250 -11.60 -0.19 1.09
N ALA A 251 -12.14 -1.40 1.16
CA ALA A 251 -11.79 -2.36 2.21
C ALA A 251 -10.30 -2.75 2.16
N SER A 252 -9.75 -2.91 0.95
CA SER A 252 -8.31 -3.17 0.75
C SER A 252 -7.45 -1.96 1.03
N LEU A 253 -7.89 -0.75 0.70
CA LEU A 253 -7.17 0.48 1.05
C LEU A 253 -7.07 0.64 2.57
N ARG A 254 -8.15 0.34 3.30
CA ARG A 254 -8.17 0.36 4.76
C ARG A 254 -7.22 -0.67 5.37
N TYR A 255 -7.20 -1.89 4.81
CA TYR A 255 -6.25 -2.91 5.21
C TYR A 255 -4.81 -2.37 5.11
N THR A 256 -4.45 -1.82 3.94
CA THR A 256 -3.11 -1.25 3.71
C THR A 256 -2.80 -0.05 4.60
N ALA A 257 -3.77 0.82 4.88
CA ALA A 257 -3.56 2.00 5.73
C ALA A 257 -3.11 1.66 7.15
N ALA A 258 -3.59 0.53 7.71
CA ALA A 258 -3.17 0.08 9.03
C ALA A 258 -1.70 -0.39 9.09
N ASP A 259 -1.15 -0.88 7.97
CA ASP A 259 0.26 -1.26 7.90
C ASP A 259 1.20 -0.04 7.79
N TYR A 260 0.65 1.12 7.39
CA TYR A 260 1.41 2.36 7.16
C TYR A 260 0.77 3.58 7.85
N PRO A 261 0.60 3.57 9.20
CA PRO A 261 -0.14 4.62 9.91
C PRO A 261 0.51 6.01 9.85
N ASP A 262 1.83 6.06 9.65
CA ASP A 262 2.59 7.32 9.53
C ASP A 262 2.70 7.82 8.07
N ASP A 263 2.06 7.15 7.09
CA ASP A 263 2.13 7.56 5.69
C ASP A 263 1.18 8.72 5.38
N ARG A 264 1.74 9.94 5.46
CA ARG A 264 1.03 11.19 5.18
C ARG A 264 0.38 11.23 3.79
N SER A 265 1.02 10.71 2.74
CA SER A 265 0.45 10.79 1.39
C SER A 265 -0.71 9.81 1.22
N LEU A 266 -0.69 8.68 1.93
CA LEU A 266 -1.83 7.78 2.00
C LEU A 266 -3.01 8.44 2.73
N ALA A 267 -2.74 9.13 3.85
CA ALA A 267 -3.75 9.90 4.56
C ALA A 267 -4.33 11.04 3.70
N GLU A 268 -3.49 11.74 2.93
CA GLU A 268 -3.92 12.78 1.97
C GLU A 268 -4.79 12.18 0.86
N LEU A 269 -4.45 11.02 0.31
CA LEU A 269 -5.29 10.31 -0.67
C LEU A 269 -6.68 9.98 -0.10
N ILE A 270 -6.74 9.42 1.11
CA ILE A 270 -8.00 9.09 1.79
C ILE A 270 -8.83 10.35 2.06
N GLY A 271 -8.19 11.42 2.53
CA GLY A 271 -8.84 12.72 2.76
C GLY A 271 -9.42 13.32 1.48
N ASP A 272 -8.61 13.35 0.41
CA ASP A 272 -9.03 13.82 -0.91
C ASP A 272 -10.23 13.05 -1.44
N LEU A 273 -10.19 11.72 -1.41
CA LEU A 273 -11.27 10.86 -1.89
C LEU A 273 -12.54 11.02 -1.05
N SER A 274 -12.40 11.16 0.27
CA SER A 274 -13.54 11.40 1.18
C SER A 274 -14.25 12.73 0.90
N ILE A 275 -13.52 13.75 0.46
CA ILE A 275 -14.10 15.04 0.10
C ILE A 275 -14.75 14.98 -1.30
N LYS A 276 -14.10 14.29 -2.25
CA LYS A 276 -14.49 14.33 -3.67
C LYS A 276 -15.50 13.26 -4.08
N SER A 277 -15.67 12.20 -3.29
CA SER A 277 -16.65 11.13 -3.56
C SER A 277 -17.47 10.79 -2.31
N PRO A 278 -18.78 11.14 -2.30
CA PRO A 278 -19.71 10.72 -1.24
C PRO A 278 -19.79 9.20 -1.08
N GLU A 279 -19.68 8.45 -2.17
CA GLU A 279 -19.66 6.98 -2.13
C GLU A 279 -18.41 6.45 -1.43
N PHE A 280 -17.23 7.02 -1.73
CA PHE A 280 -16.00 6.68 -1.00
C PHE A 280 -16.15 6.96 0.49
N ALA A 281 -16.63 8.15 0.87
CA ALA A 281 -16.83 8.52 2.27
C ALA A 281 -17.78 7.55 2.99
N THR A 282 -18.86 7.15 2.33
CA THR A 282 -19.83 6.18 2.86
C THR A 282 -19.21 4.80 3.06
N LEU A 283 -18.46 4.30 2.07
CA LEU A 283 -17.78 3.01 2.16
C LEU A 283 -16.67 3.03 3.21
N TRP A 284 -15.90 4.12 3.28
CA TRP A 284 -14.85 4.28 4.28
C TRP A 284 -15.44 4.22 5.69
N ALA A 285 -16.56 4.89 5.94
CA ALA A 285 -17.24 4.89 7.25
C ALA A 285 -17.78 3.52 7.68
N ARG A 286 -17.84 2.50 6.79
CA ARG A 286 -18.25 1.14 7.16
C ARG A 286 -17.14 0.34 7.85
N HIS A 287 -15.90 0.81 7.82
CA HIS A 287 -14.76 0.09 8.39
C HIS A 287 -14.67 -1.38 7.93
N ASP A 288 -15.10 -1.66 6.70
CA ASP A 288 -14.91 -2.97 6.09
C ASP A 288 -13.44 -3.16 5.75
N VAL A 289 -12.94 -4.37 5.99
CA VAL A 289 -11.54 -4.71 5.84
C VAL A 289 -11.45 -6.04 5.13
N ARG A 290 -10.77 -6.05 3.99
CA ARG A 290 -10.57 -7.23 3.17
C ARG A 290 -9.38 -7.00 2.26
N LEU A 291 -8.52 -7.99 2.10
CA LEU A 291 -7.41 -7.90 1.17
C LEU A 291 -7.91 -8.18 -0.26
N CYS A 292 -7.59 -7.28 -1.19
CA CYS A 292 -7.80 -7.55 -2.62
C CYS A 292 -6.65 -8.43 -3.14
N SER A 293 -6.67 -9.72 -2.78
CA SER A 293 -5.65 -10.70 -3.17
C SER A 293 -5.99 -11.42 -4.47
N ARG A 294 -7.25 -11.86 -4.62
CA ARG A 294 -7.74 -12.55 -5.82
C ARG A 294 -9.26 -12.46 -5.93
N GLY A 295 -9.78 -12.62 -7.13
CA GLY A 295 -11.22 -12.59 -7.40
C GLY A 295 -11.53 -12.47 -8.89
N SER A 296 -12.75 -12.05 -9.22
CA SER A 296 -13.13 -11.73 -10.60
C SER A 296 -13.65 -10.29 -10.73
N LYS A 297 -13.49 -9.75 -11.94
CA LYS A 297 -13.98 -8.44 -12.38
C LYS A 297 -14.82 -8.63 -13.63
N LEU A 298 -15.95 -7.94 -13.65
CA LEU A 298 -16.80 -7.84 -14.84
C LEU A 298 -16.62 -6.44 -15.42
N LEU A 299 -15.97 -6.37 -16.58
CA LEU A 299 -15.72 -5.12 -17.28
C LEU A 299 -16.64 -4.99 -18.50
N HIS A 300 -16.92 -3.75 -18.90
CA HIS A 300 -17.50 -3.39 -20.20
C HIS A 300 -16.50 -2.52 -20.94
N HIS A 301 -15.61 -3.16 -21.69
CA HIS A 301 -14.54 -2.48 -22.40
C HIS A 301 -15.06 -1.89 -23.73
N PRO A 302 -14.74 -0.64 -24.07
CA PRO A 302 -15.30 0.04 -25.25
C PRO A 302 -15.00 -0.68 -26.58
N GLU A 303 -13.91 -1.44 -26.66
CA GLU A 303 -13.48 -2.12 -27.88
C GLU A 303 -13.82 -3.61 -27.93
N ILE A 304 -13.89 -4.28 -26.77
CA ILE A 304 -14.02 -5.75 -26.70
C ILE A 304 -15.30 -6.19 -25.99
N GLY A 305 -16.14 -5.24 -25.56
CA GLY A 305 -17.43 -5.51 -24.94
C GLY A 305 -17.33 -5.99 -23.50
N ASP A 306 -18.33 -6.77 -23.07
CA ASP A 306 -18.36 -7.37 -21.74
C ASP A 306 -17.28 -8.47 -21.64
N VAL A 307 -16.43 -8.40 -20.61
CA VAL A 307 -15.38 -9.40 -20.35
C VAL A 307 -15.32 -9.76 -18.86
N GLU A 308 -15.25 -11.05 -18.54
CA GLU A 308 -14.97 -11.54 -17.20
C GLU A 308 -13.48 -11.87 -17.03
N LEU A 309 -12.86 -11.29 -16.01
CA LEU A 309 -11.44 -11.43 -15.73
C LEU A 309 -11.23 -11.94 -14.31
N HIS A 310 -10.35 -12.91 -14.14
CA HIS A 310 -9.80 -13.29 -12.84
C HIS A 310 -8.56 -12.47 -12.54
N TYR A 311 -8.47 -11.87 -11.36
CA TYR A 311 -7.28 -11.13 -10.95
C TYR A 311 -6.53 -11.86 -9.84
N GLU A 312 -5.20 -11.70 -9.85
CA GLU A 312 -4.30 -12.14 -8.80
C GLU A 312 -3.36 -10.98 -8.44
N ALA A 313 -3.19 -10.74 -7.14
CA ALA A 313 -2.36 -9.69 -6.59
C ALA A 313 -1.22 -10.29 -5.77
N MET A 314 0.01 -10.12 -6.25
CA MET A 314 1.22 -10.65 -5.65
C MET A 314 2.02 -9.54 -4.99
N GLN A 315 2.25 -9.64 -3.68
CA GLN A 315 3.15 -8.72 -2.98
C GLN A 315 4.60 -9.03 -3.32
N LEU A 316 5.40 -7.98 -3.57
CA LEU A 316 6.81 -8.11 -3.89
C LEU A 316 7.67 -7.87 -2.63
N PRO A 317 8.47 -8.87 -2.20
CA PRO A 317 9.38 -8.70 -1.06
C PRO A 317 10.35 -7.53 -1.28
N ASP A 318 10.75 -6.87 -0.20
CA ASP A 318 11.76 -5.79 -0.19
C ASP A 318 11.47 -4.56 -1.07
N THR A 319 10.23 -4.41 -1.55
CA THR A 319 9.81 -3.28 -2.41
C THR A 319 9.04 -2.18 -1.69
N GLN A 320 9.00 -2.22 -0.36
CA GLN A 320 8.20 -1.30 0.47
C GLN A 320 6.69 -1.32 0.17
N GLY A 321 6.16 -2.49 -0.21
CA GLY A 321 4.72 -2.71 -0.38
C GLY A 321 4.22 -2.67 -1.84
N GLN A 322 5.11 -2.81 -2.82
CA GLN A 322 4.67 -2.92 -4.22
C GLN A 322 3.95 -4.24 -4.46
N ARG A 323 2.97 -4.19 -5.35
CA ARG A 323 2.13 -5.32 -5.72
C ARG A 323 2.04 -5.43 -7.23
N LEU A 324 2.24 -6.63 -7.74
CA LEU A 324 1.95 -6.98 -9.12
C LEU A 324 0.50 -7.47 -9.19
N PHE A 325 -0.32 -6.79 -9.98
CA PHE A 325 -1.69 -7.19 -10.31
C PHE A 325 -1.73 -7.73 -11.72
N THR A 326 -2.22 -8.96 -11.89
CA THR A 326 -2.39 -9.61 -13.18
C THR A 326 -3.84 -10.00 -13.39
N TYR A 327 -4.32 -9.92 -14.63
CA TYR A 327 -5.64 -10.38 -15.04
C TYR A 327 -5.50 -11.58 -15.96
N THR A 328 -6.34 -12.57 -15.75
CA THR A 328 -6.37 -13.83 -16.51
C THR A 328 -7.80 -14.15 -16.87
N VAL A 329 -7.98 -14.98 -17.88
CA VAL A 329 -9.27 -15.48 -18.36
C VAL A 329 -9.23 -16.99 -18.30
N THR A 330 -10.40 -17.62 -18.36
CA THR A 330 -10.44 -19.07 -18.55
C THR A 330 -9.96 -19.40 -19.96
N ALA A 331 -9.09 -20.41 -20.11
CA ALA A 331 -8.62 -20.84 -21.43
C ALA A 331 -9.78 -21.35 -22.30
N ASP A 332 -9.67 -21.18 -23.61
CA ASP A 332 -10.67 -21.54 -24.63
C ASP A 332 -12.02 -20.84 -24.41
N SER A 333 -12.02 -19.64 -23.81
CA SER A 333 -13.23 -18.85 -23.54
C SER A 333 -13.39 -17.66 -24.49
N PRO A 334 -14.62 -17.14 -24.68
CA PRO A 334 -14.83 -15.89 -25.43
C PRO A 334 -14.05 -14.69 -24.86
N ASP A 335 -13.78 -14.68 -23.55
CA ASP A 335 -12.99 -13.64 -22.89
C ASP A 335 -11.53 -13.67 -23.33
N GLU A 336 -10.98 -14.85 -23.65
CA GLU A 336 -9.63 -15.02 -24.21
C GLU A 336 -9.55 -14.45 -25.63
N ASP A 337 -10.54 -14.75 -26.47
CA ASP A 337 -10.63 -14.18 -27.81
C ASP A 337 -10.75 -12.65 -27.75
N ALA A 338 -11.58 -12.12 -26.85
CA ALA A 338 -11.74 -10.69 -26.62
C ALA A 338 -10.41 -10.04 -26.22
N LEU A 339 -9.66 -10.66 -25.31
CA LEU A 339 -8.37 -10.14 -24.89
C LEU A 339 -7.31 -10.20 -26.00
N ALA A 340 -7.34 -11.26 -26.82
CA ALA A 340 -6.48 -11.40 -27.99
C ALA A 340 -6.81 -10.37 -29.09
N LEU A 341 -8.04 -9.84 -29.17
CA LEU A 341 -8.37 -8.71 -30.04
C LEU A 341 -7.71 -7.42 -29.54
N LEU A 342 -7.75 -7.17 -28.24
CA LEU A 342 -7.16 -5.98 -27.63
C LEU A 342 -5.63 -5.94 -27.79
N ARG A 343 -4.97 -7.10 -27.72
CA ARG A 343 -3.51 -7.23 -27.92
C ARG A 343 -3.02 -6.84 -29.31
N ARG A 344 -3.86 -6.98 -30.35
CA ARG A 344 -3.45 -6.82 -31.76
C ARG A 344 -3.37 -5.36 -32.24
N ARG A 345 -3.43 -4.40 -31.32
CA ARG A 345 -3.44 -2.96 -31.59
C ARG A 345 -2.06 -2.35 -31.42
#